data_AF-A0AAU9BKW8-F1
#
_entry.id   AF-A0AAU9BKW8-F1
#
_cell.length_a   1.000
_cell.length_b   1.000
_cell.length_c   1.000
_cell.angle_alpha   90.00
_cell.angle_beta   90.00
_cell.angle_gamma   90.00
#
_symmetry.space_group_name_H-M   'P 1'
#
loop_
_entity.id
_entity.type
_entity.pdbx_description
1 polymer ?
#
loop_
_entity_poly.entity_id
_entity_poly.type
_entity_poly.pdbx_seq_one_letter_code
_entity_poly.pdbx_strand_id
1 'polypeptide(L)'
;MNKKSRIALCVRAVLCGTLPLMMFDSASVLAREVTFDTGVMKTLGLSSDLNHYFAEAPRFLPGTHSVNVKVNGEDRGMAAVRFNKDGVLCFDNDLLDFAGLMPVPLKAGEACHNIRDDYPKAVINALPNQEAVELYLPPEAVNSLSSDIRNFQHGGAAGMLNYSLFSTRNEYGGSDKTRYSQANLEAGFNAFDWSLRSNYILTDDNGKKNAESIYTYAEHVFVPQKLTMQVGEINAMSNVLSGIPITGIQLMPTK
;
A
#
# COMPACT_ATOMS: atom_id res chain seq x y z
N MET A 1 0.26 -88.50 -29.93
CA MET A 1 1.27 -87.49 -29.54
C MET A 1 0.96 -86.19 -30.28
N ASN A 2 0.16 -85.29 -29.69
CA ASN A 2 0.56 -83.99 -29.06
C ASN A 2 1.49 -83.15 -29.96
N LYS A 3 1.22 -81.90 -30.38
CA LYS A 3 0.38 -80.80 -29.87
C LYS A 3 0.11 -79.79 -31.02
N LYS A 4 -1.07 -79.15 -31.00
CA LYS A 4 -1.51 -78.01 -31.85
C LYS A 4 -0.87 -76.67 -31.41
N SER A 5 -1.22 -75.59 -32.14
CA SER A 5 -1.46 -74.18 -31.68
C SER A 5 -0.31 -73.19 -32.04
N ARG A 6 -0.48 -71.94 -32.53
CA ARG A 6 -1.60 -70.96 -32.52
C ARG A 6 -1.51 -69.99 -33.72
N ILE A 7 -2.56 -69.92 -34.55
CA ILE A 7 -3.58 -68.84 -34.61
C ILE A 7 -3.07 -67.57 -35.33
N ALA A 8 -3.22 -67.59 -36.65
CA ALA A 8 -3.34 -66.42 -37.52
C ALA A 8 -4.73 -66.50 -38.16
N LEU A 9 -5.77 -65.98 -37.49
CA LEU A 9 -7.13 -65.79 -38.04
C LEU A 9 -7.99 -65.18 -36.92
N CYS A 10 -8.18 -63.86 -36.97
CA CYS A 10 -9.39 -63.14 -36.52
C CYS A 10 -9.21 -61.66 -36.86
N VAL A 11 -9.14 -61.38 -38.16
CA VAL A 11 -9.44 -60.06 -38.72
C VAL A 11 -10.98 -59.97 -38.79
N ARG A 12 -11.55 -58.87 -38.27
CA ARG A 12 -12.97 -58.44 -38.38
C ARG A 12 -14.05 -59.25 -37.64
N ALA A 13 -14.21 -58.96 -36.35
CA ALA A 13 -15.46 -58.91 -35.57
C ALA A 13 -15.00 -58.70 -34.11
N VAL A 14 -15.24 -57.58 -33.42
CA VAL A 14 -16.50 -57.20 -32.79
C VAL A 14 -16.47 -55.68 -32.56
N LEU A 15 -17.19 -54.96 -33.40
CA LEU A 15 -17.68 -53.59 -33.17
C LEU A 15 -19.04 -53.75 -32.46
N CYS A 16 -19.05 -53.77 -31.13
CA CYS A 16 -20.21 -53.51 -30.25
C CYS A 16 -19.84 -53.92 -28.82
N GLY A 17 -19.09 -53.07 -28.13
CA GLY A 17 -18.91 -53.15 -26.68
C GLY A 17 -19.33 -51.80 -26.11
N THR A 18 -20.55 -51.75 -25.61
CA THR A 18 -21.26 -50.61 -25.03
C THR A 18 -20.43 -49.89 -23.95
N LEU A 19 -19.93 -48.69 -24.24
CA LEU A 19 -19.72 -47.68 -23.19
C LEU A 19 -21.05 -46.95 -23.00
N PRO A 20 -21.70 -47.05 -21.83
CA PRO A 20 -22.75 -46.11 -21.51
C PRO A 20 -22.07 -44.74 -21.31
N LEU A 21 -22.25 -43.85 -22.28
CA LEU A 21 -22.05 -42.42 -22.08
C LEU A 21 -23.06 -42.02 -20.99
N MET A 22 -22.62 -41.96 -19.73
CA MET A 22 -23.38 -41.26 -18.70
C MET A 22 -23.36 -39.78 -19.07
N MET A 23 -24.38 -39.37 -19.81
CA MET A 23 -24.79 -37.97 -19.91
C MET A 23 -25.26 -37.59 -18.50
N PHE A 24 -24.33 -37.13 -17.67
CA PHE A 24 -24.72 -36.33 -16.52
C PHE A 24 -25.24 -35.03 -17.10
N ASP A 25 -26.56 -34.90 -17.18
CA ASP A 25 -27.20 -33.59 -17.28
C ASP A 25 -26.70 -32.79 -16.08
N SER A 26 -25.75 -31.89 -16.34
CA SER A 26 -25.39 -30.85 -15.39
C SER A 26 -26.65 -30.05 -15.14
N ALA A 27 -27.35 -30.33 -14.05
CA ALA A 27 -28.40 -29.47 -13.56
C ALA A 27 -27.79 -28.08 -13.41
N SER A 28 -28.16 -27.19 -14.32
CA SER A 28 -27.90 -25.76 -14.19
C SER A 28 -28.55 -25.34 -12.88
N VAL A 29 -27.73 -25.19 -11.84
CA VAL A 29 -28.12 -24.50 -10.62
C VAL A 29 -28.34 -23.06 -11.03
N LEU A 30 -29.58 -22.74 -11.44
CA LEU A 30 -30.07 -21.38 -11.52
C LEU A 30 -29.98 -20.81 -10.11
N ALA A 31 -28.98 -19.95 -9.88
CA ALA A 31 -28.90 -19.15 -8.67
C ALA A 31 -30.23 -18.41 -8.52
N ARG A 32 -30.96 -18.75 -7.47
CA ARG A 32 -32.28 -18.20 -7.17
C ARG A 32 -32.07 -16.75 -6.73
N GLU A 33 -32.70 -15.82 -7.45
CA GLU A 33 -32.66 -14.38 -7.17
C GLU A 33 -33.00 -14.11 -5.69
N VAL A 34 -32.11 -13.43 -4.97
CA VAL A 34 -32.33 -13.08 -3.57
C VAL A 34 -33.32 -11.93 -3.53
N THR A 35 -34.56 -12.23 -3.17
CA THR A 35 -35.63 -11.23 -3.08
C THR A 35 -35.84 -10.84 -1.62
N PHE A 36 -35.71 -9.54 -1.28
CA PHE A 36 -36.03 -9.07 0.07
C PHE A 36 -37.55 -8.86 0.22
N ASP A 37 -38.06 -9.05 1.44
CA ASP A 37 -39.47 -8.85 1.76
C ASP A 37 -39.84 -7.36 1.70
N THR A 38 -40.53 -6.97 0.63
CA THR A 38 -40.99 -5.59 0.40
C THR A 38 -41.98 -5.08 1.46
N GLY A 39 -42.69 -5.97 2.17
CA GLY A 39 -43.62 -5.60 3.23
C GLY A 39 -42.89 -5.06 4.46
N VAL A 40 -41.80 -5.71 4.85
CA VAL A 40 -40.94 -5.26 5.95
C VAL A 40 -40.24 -3.94 5.59
N MET A 41 -39.73 -3.80 4.36
CA MET A 41 -39.06 -2.57 3.90
C MET A 41 -39.98 -1.35 3.92
N LYS A 42 -41.23 -1.48 3.45
CA LYS A 42 -42.21 -0.40 3.50
C LYS A 42 -42.54 0.02 4.94
N THR A 43 -42.60 -0.95 5.85
CA THR A 43 -42.85 -0.68 7.28
C THR A 43 -41.71 0.12 7.92
N LEU A 44 -40.48 -0.03 7.41
CA LEU A 44 -39.28 0.70 7.83
C LEU A 44 -39.04 2.02 7.05
N GLY A 45 -39.95 2.41 6.14
CA GLY A 45 -39.82 3.63 5.34
C GLY A 45 -38.79 3.56 4.21
N LEU A 46 -38.34 2.36 3.84
CA LEU A 46 -37.37 2.13 2.76
C LEU A 46 -38.08 1.98 1.41
N SER A 47 -37.52 2.55 0.34
CA SER A 47 -38.10 2.43 -1.01
C SER A 47 -37.99 0.99 -1.53
N SER A 48 -39.02 0.54 -2.25
CA SER A 48 -39.03 -0.79 -2.89
C SER A 48 -37.95 -0.96 -3.95
N ASP A 49 -37.38 0.15 -4.45
CA ASP A 49 -36.32 0.15 -5.45
C ASP A 49 -34.95 -0.26 -4.89
N LEU A 50 -34.74 -0.13 -3.57
CA LEU A 50 -33.52 -0.61 -2.89
C LEU A 50 -33.37 -2.13 -3.03
N ASN A 51 -34.49 -2.83 -3.19
CA ASN A 51 -34.55 -4.27 -3.27
C ASN A 51 -33.77 -4.79 -4.50
N HIS A 52 -33.91 -4.12 -5.65
CA HIS A 52 -33.18 -4.50 -6.87
C HIS A 52 -31.67 -4.24 -6.76
N TYR A 53 -31.27 -3.21 -6.01
CA TYR A 53 -29.85 -2.87 -5.86
C TYR A 53 -29.12 -3.82 -4.90
N PHE A 54 -29.75 -4.17 -3.77
CA PHE A 54 -29.16 -5.05 -2.75
C PHE A 54 -29.40 -6.55 -2.99
N ALA A 55 -30.28 -6.93 -3.92
CA ALA A 55 -30.54 -8.32 -4.31
C ALA A 55 -29.34 -9.01 -4.97
N GLU A 56 -28.40 -8.23 -5.50
CA GLU A 56 -27.20 -8.74 -6.17
C GLU A 56 -26.00 -8.84 -5.21
N ALA A 57 -24.83 -9.20 -5.75
CA ALA A 57 -23.59 -9.23 -4.99
C ALA A 57 -23.28 -7.85 -4.35
N PRO A 58 -22.58 -7.82 -3.20
CA PRO A 58 -22.17 -6.57 -2.56
C PRO A 58 -21.42 -5.66 -3.54
N ARG A 59 -21.89 -4.42 -3.69
CA ARG A 59 -21.33 -3.40 -4.59
C ARG A 59 -21.31 -2.02 -3.92
N PHE A 60 -20.41 -1.15 -4.36
CA PHE A 60 -20.34 0.23 -3.88
C PHE A 60 -21.50 1.06 -4.43
N LEU A 61 -22.12 1.86 -3.57
CA LEU A 61 -23.15 2.81 -3.99
C LEU A 61 -22.61 3.79 -5.05
N PRO A 62 -23.46 4.31 -5.95
CA PRO A 62 -23.03 5.28 -6.95
C PRO A 62 -22.43 6.53 -6.30
N GLY A 63 -21.30 7.00 -6.81
CA GLY A 63 -20.60 8.19 -6.29
C GLY A 63 -19.13 7.92 -5.96
N THR A 64 -18.52 8.86 -5.23
CA THR A 64 -17.11 8.80 -4.84
C THR A 64 -16.96 8.19 -3.46
N HIS A 65 -16.07 7.20 -3.33
CA HIS A 65 -15.77 6.50 -2.08
C HIS A 65 -14.27 6.50 -1.83
N SER A 66 -13.89 6.65 -0.57
CA SER A 66 -12.50 6.49 -0.14
C SER A 66 -12.21 5.01 0.04
N VAL A 67 -11.31 4.44 -0.76
CA VAL A 67 -11.01 2.99 -0.73
C VAL A 67 -9.52 2.72 -0.75
N ASN A 68 -9.10 1.62 -0.15
CA ASN A 68 -7.74 1.11 -0.31
C ASN A 68 -7.60 0.44 -1.69
N VAL A 69 -6.63 0.85 -2.49
CA VAL A 69 -6.39 0.33 -3.85
C VAL A 69 -5.22 -0.63 -3.84
N LYS A 70 -5.43 -1.85 -4.34
CA LYS A 70 -4.37 -2.84 -4.54
C LYS A 70 -4.24 -3.18 -6.01
N VAL A 71 -3.01 -3.27 -6.52
CA VAL A 71 -2.72 -3.63 -7.91
C VAL A 71 -1.81 -4.85 -7.93
N ASN A 72 -2.27 -5.95 -8.53
CA ASN A 72 -1.54 -7.22 -8.60
C ASN A 72 -1.03 -7.72 -7.23
N GLY A 73 -1.77 -7.44 -6.16
CA GLY A 73 -1.43 -7.81 -4.79
C GLY A 73 -0.57 -6.79 -4.02
N GLU A 74 -0.07 -5.75 -4.68
CA GLU A 74 0.69 -4.66 -4.06
C GLU A 74 -0.25 -3.55 -3.56
N ASP A 75 -0.05 -3.09 -2.33
CA ASP A 75 -0.84 -2.02 -1.73
C ASP A 75 -0.39 -0.65 -2.26
N ARG A 76 -1.31 0.12 -2.85
CA ARG A 76 -1.07 1.48 -3.37
C ARG A 76 -1.56 2.57 -2.41
N GLY A 77 -2.34 2.21 -1.40
CA GLY A 77 -2.90 3.12 -0.39
C GLY A 77 -4.33 3.58 -0.69
N MET A 78 -4.79 4.57 0.09
CA MET A 78 -6.15 5.10 0.03
C MET A 78 -6.33 6.13 -1.10
N ALA A 79 -7.36 5.94 -1.93
CA ALA A 79 -7.78 6.90 -2.96
C ALA A 79 -9.29 7.14 -2.93
N ALA A 80 -9.69 8.35 -3.31
CA ALA A 80 -11.09 8.66 -3.61
C ALA A 80 -11.40 8.21 -5.04
N VAL A 81 -12.16 7.12 -5.18
CA VAL A 81 -12.49 6.53 -6.49
C VAL A 81 -13.99 6.61 -6.74
N ARG A 82 -14.38 6.63 -8.02
CA ARG A 82 -15.78 6.80 -8.40
C ARG A 82 -16.39 5.50 -8.88
N PHE A 83 -17.62 5.24 -8.45
CA PHE A 83 -18.45 4.13 -8.91
C PHE A 83 -19.67 4.64 -9.65
N ASN A 84 -20.03 3.99 -10.76
CA ASN A 84 -21.22 4.34 -11.54
C ASN A 84 -22.53 3.84 -10.87
N LYS A 85 -23.66 4.00 -11.57
CA LYS A 85 -24.99 3.60 -11.07
C LYS A 85 -25.10 2.11 -10.74
N ASP A 86 -24.31 1.28 -11.40
CA ASP A 86 -24.30 -0.17 -11.24
C ASP A 86 -23.26 -0.65 -10.21
N GLY A 87 -22.54 0.28 -9.57
CA GLY A 87 -21.47 -0.02 -8.62
C GLY A 87 -20.16 -0.50 -9.28
N VAL A 88 -19.97 -0.19 -10.56
CA VAL A 88 -18.74 -0.49 -11.30
C VAL A 88 -17.76 0.67 -11.16
N LEU A 89 -16.50 0.34 -10.86
CA LEU A 89 -15.41 1.30 -10.74
C LEU A 89 -15.16 2.04 -12.05
N CYS A 90 -15.12 3.36 -11.99
CA CYS A 90 -14.77 4.23 -13.08
C CYS A 90 -13.29 4.55 -13.05
N PHE A 91 -12.62 4.39 -14.19
CA PHE A 91 -11.22 4.80 -14.35
C PHE A 91 -11.15 6.22 -14.89
N ASP A 92 -10.32 7.05 -14.27
CA ASP A 92 -9.95 8.38 -14.72
C ASP A 92 -8.43 8.55 -14.59
N ASN A 93 -7.89 9.67 -15.07
CA ASN A 93 -6.44 9.90 -15.03
C ASN A 93 -5.89 9.84 -13.60
N ASP A 94 -6.64 10.38 -12.63
CA ASP A 94 -6.22 10.39 -11.23
C ASP A 94 -6.10 8.97 -10.67
N LEU A 95 -7.08 8.10 -10.93
CA LEU A 95 -7.02 6.69 -10.51
C LEU A 95 -5.94 5.92 -11.27
N LEU A 96 -5.77 6.13 -12.57
CA LEU A 96 -4.72 5.47 -13.36
C LEU A 96 -3.33 5.82 -12.82
N ASP A 97 -3.09 7.10 -12.56
CA ASP A 97 -1.84 7.57 -11.97
C ASP A 97 -1.64 7.03 -10.55
N PHE A 98 -2.67 7.11 -9.71
CA PHE A 98 -2.62 6.61 -8.33
C PHE A 98 -2.32 5.10 -8.27
N ALA A 99 -3.00 4.33 -9.11
CA ALA A 99 -2.83 2.88 -9.21
C ALA A 99 -1.51 2.48 -9.91
N GLY A 100 -0.77 3.44 -10.48
CA GLY A 100 0.48 3.17 -11.19
C GLY A 100 0.26 2.40 -12.50
N LEU A 101 -0.81 2.71 -13.20
CA LEU A 101 -1.15 2.11 -14.49
C LEU A 101 -0.62 2.96 -15.64
N MET A 102 -0.41 2.31 -16.78
CA MET A 102 -0.09 3.01 -18.02
C MET A 102 -1.28 3.89 -18.44
N PRO A 103 -1.06 5.10 -18.96
CA PRO A 103 -2.13 5.93 -19.49
C PRO A 103 -2.91 5.21 -20.59
N VAL A 104 -4.25 5.27 -20.52
CA VAL A 104 -5.15 4.73 -21.54
C VAL A 104 -5.90 5.86 -22.26
N PRO A 105 -6.37 5.66 -23.50
CA PRO A 105 -7.09 6.67 -24.26
C PRO A 105 -8.51 6.91 -23.69
N LEU A 106 -8.62 7.77 -22.69
CA LEU A 106 -9.91 8.22 -22.15
C LEU A 106 -10.63 9.13 -23.17
N LYS A 107 -11.87 8.81 -23.54
CA LYS A 107 -12.63 9.60 -24.53
C LYS A 107 -13.15 10.89 -23.89
N ALA A 108 -13.08 11.99 -24.64
CA ALA A 108 -13.66 13.26 -24.20
C ALA A 108 -15.18 13.13 -23.97
N GLY A 109 -15.63 13.41 -22.74
CA GLY A 109 -17.04 13.27 -22.35
C GLY A 109 -17.46 11.88 -21.87
N GLU A 110 -16.52 10.91 -21.79
CA GLU A 110 -16.78 9.62 -21.18
C GLU A 110 -16.97 9.77 -19.67
N ALA A 111 -18.19 9.54 -19.22
CA ALA A 111 -18.53 9.75 -17.82
C ALA A 111 -17.92 8.69 -16.90
N CYS A 112 -17.60 7.48 -17.38
CA CYS A 112 -17.06 6.40 -16.55
C CYS A 112 -16.36 5.38 -17.46
N HIS A 113 -15.04 5.38 -17.45
CA HIS A 113 -14.28 4.51 -18.32
C HIS A 113 -14.09 3.12 -17.71
N ASN A 114 -14.20 2.08 -18.54
CA ASN A 114 -14.01 0.68 -18.15
C ASN A 114 -12.65 0.18 -18.64
N ILE A 115 -11.74 -0.07 -17.71
CA ILE A 115 -10.37 -0.52 -18.00
C ILE A 115 -10.29 -1.83 -18.79
N ARG A 116 -11.37 -2.62 -18.84
CA ARG A 116 -11.44 -3.86 -19.64
C ARG A 116 -11.49 -3.58 -21.14
N ASP A 117 -11.82 -2.37 -21.55
CA ASP A 117 -11.81 -1.97 -22.95
C ASP A 117 -10.37 -1.87 -23.50
N ASP A 118 -9.41 -1.49 -22.65
CA ASP A 118 -7.98 -1.48 -22.98
C ASP A 118 -7.27 -2.78 -22.59
N TYR A 119 -7.67 -3.39 -21.47
CA TYR A 119 -7.08 -4.61 -20.93
C TYR A 119 -8.16 -5.69 -20.71
N PRO A 120 -8.53 -6.48 -21.74
CA PRO A 120 -9.64 -7.44 -21.66
C PRO A 120 -9.50 -8.52 -20.59
N LYS A 121 -8.26 -8.81 -20.15
CA LYS A 121 -7.96 -9.78 -19.08
C LYS A 121 -7.98 -9.17 -17.68
N ALA A 122 -8.31 -7.89 -17.54
CA ALA A 122 -8.37 -7.21 -16.26
C ALA A 122 -9.51 -7.75 -15.39
N VAL A 123 -9.21 -8.02 -14.12
CA VAL A 123 -10.17 -8.38 -13.09
C VAL A 123 -10.21 -7.28 -12.05
N ILE A 124 -11.40 -6.74 -11.81
CA ILE A 124 -11.65 -5.70 -10.82
C ILE A 124 -12.52 -6.33 -9.75
N ASN A 125 -11.99 -6.43 -8.54
CA ASN A 125 -12.67 -6.95 -7.38
C ASN A 125 -12.97 -5.79 -6.42
N ALA A 126 -14.22 -5.32 -6.43
CA ALA A 126 -14.66 -4.28 -5.52
C ALA A 126 -15.16 -4.91 -4.22
N LEU A 127 -14.56 -4.51 -3.09
CA LEU A 127 -14.81 -5.07 -1.76
C LEU A 127 -15.43 -3.99 -0.85
N PRO A 128 -16.73 -3.66 -1.00
CA PRO A 128 -17.36 -2.57 -0.27
C PRO A 128 -17.31 -2.74 1.25
N ASN A 129 -17.43 -3.98 1.75
CA ASN A 129 -17.35 -4.28 3.19
C ASN A 129 -15.95 -4.07 3.78
N GLN A 130 -14.93 -3.92 2.94
CA GLN A 130 -13.54 -3.68 3.34
C GLN A 130 -13.06 -2.30 2.91
N GLU A 131 -13.94 -1.49 2.31
CA GLU A 131 -13.57 -0.21 1.67
C GLU A 131 -12.33 -0.38 0.78
N ALA A 132 -12.31 -1.42 -0.07
CA ALA A 132 -11.15 -1.76 -0.86
C ALA A 132 -11.50 -2.13 -2.30
N VAL A 133 -10.52 -1.96 -3.19
CA VAL A 133 -10.56 -2.38 -4.59
C VAL A 133 -9.27 -3.12 -4.92
N GLU A 134 -9.39 -4.32 -5.47
CA GLU A 134 -8.26 -5.10 -5.96
C GLU A 134 -8.31 -5.18 -7.49
N LEU A 135 -7.23 -4.75 -8.12
CA LEU A 135 -7.06 -4.72 -9.56
C LEU A 135 -6.03 -5.77 -9.96
N TYR A 136 -6.46 -6.75 -10.75
CA TYR A 136 -5.56 -7.73 -11.37
C TYR A 136 -5.47 -7.42 -12.86
N LEU A 137 -4.30 -6.94 -13.26
CA LEU A 137 -4.05 -6.38 -14.58
C LEU A 137 -2.84 -7.07 -15.22
N PRO A 138 -2.81 -7.22 -16.56
CA PRO A 138 -1.66 -7.81 -17.22
C PRO A 138 -0.41 -6.91 -17.07
N PRO A 139 0.81 -7.46 -17.15
CA PRO A 139 2.04 -6.71 -16.87
C PRO A 139 2.21 -5.43 -17.69
N GLU A 140 1.77 -5.43 -18.95
CA GLU A 140 1.81 -4.27 -19.85
C GLU A 140 0.91 -3.09 -19.41
N ALA A 141 -0.02 -3.32 -18.49
CA ALA A 141 -0.88 -2.29 -17.93
C ALA A 141 -0.25 -1.57 -16.73
N VAL A 142 0.73 -2.19 -16.08
CA VAL A 142 1.35 -1.64 -14.87
C VAL A 142 2.62 -0.89 -15.25
N ASN A 143 2.69 0.38 -14.89
CA ASN A 143 3.87 1.17 -15.12
C ASN A 143 4.94 0.80 -14.07
N SER A 144 5.94 0.03 -14.47
CA SER A 144 7.03 -0.43 -13.60
C SER A 144 7.90 0.71 -13.03
N LEU A 145 7.83 1.92 -13.62
CA LEU A 145 8.48 3.13 -13.10
C LEU A 145 7.63 3.86 -12.05
N SER A 146 6.37 3.48 -11.89
CA SER A 146 5.43 4.07 -10.93
C SER A 146 5.25 3.22 -9.66
N SER A 147 6.04 2.15 -9.52
CA SER A 147 6.14 1.37 -8.28
C SER A 147 6.77 2.15 -7.13
N ASP A 148 7.32 3.35 -7.38
CA ASP A 148 7.66 4.27 -6.31
C ASP A 148 6.37 4.78 -5.67
N ILE A 149 6.25 4.56 -4.37
CA ILE A 149 5.18 5.07 -3.52
C ILE A 149 5.12 6.59 -3.71
N ARG A 150 4.23 7.08 -4.58
CA ARG A 150 4.05 8.52 -4.84
C ARG A 150 3.28 9.23 -3.72
N ASN A 151 2.70 8.46 -2.79
CA ASN A 151 1.83 8.96 -1.74
C ASN A 151 2.60 9.14 -0.42
N PHE A 152 3.59 10.03 -0.43
CA PHE A 152 4.15 10.52 0.82
C PHE A 152 3.12 11.44 1.49
N GLN A 153 2.86 11.23 2.78
CA GLN A 153 2.06 12.18 3.53
C GLN A 153 2.93 13.40 3.82
N HIS A 154 2.51 14.54 3.28
CA HIS A 154 3.19 15.82 3.42
C HIS A 154 2.51 16.70 4.48
N GLY A 155 3.29 17.59 5.09
CA GLY A 155 2.78 18.63 5.98
C GLY A 155 2.57 18.23 7.43
N GLY A 156 1.75 19.02 8.13
CA GLY A 156 1.72 19.07 9.60
C GLY A 156 2.84 19.93 10.18
N ALA A 157 2.68 20.32 11.44
CA ALA A 157 3.72 21.00 12.21
C ALA A 157 3.82 20.38 13.59
N ALA A 158 5.03 19.98 13.98
CA ALA A 158 5.25 19.32 15.27
C ALA A 158 6.62 19.67 15.83
N GLY A 159 6.68 19.92 17.14
CA GLY A 159 7.91 20.00 17.91
C GLY A 159 8.19 18.66 18.61
N MET A 160 9.46 18.36 18.84
CA MET A 160 9.94 17.19 19.55
C MET A 160 11.06 17.60 20.51
N LEU A 161 11.07 16.98 21.70
CA LEU A 161 12.18 17.04 22.63
C LEU A 161 12.38 15.65 23.24
N ASN A 162 13.49 15.00 22.92
CA ASN A 162 13.93 13.78 23.58
C ASN A 162 15.04 14.12 24.58
N TYR A 163 15.04 13.44 25.72
CA TYR A 163 16.03 13.66 26.76
C TYR A 163 16.45 12.36 27.42
N SER A 164 17.73 12.25 27.78
CA SER A 164 18.27 11.18 28.62
C SER A 164 19.18 11.80 29.67
N LEU A 165 18.88 11.52 30.95
CA LEU A 165 19.59 12.07 32.09
C LEU A 165 20.30 10.95 32.83
N PHE A 166 21.56 11.17 33.17
CA PHE A 166 22.39 10.25 33.93
C PHE A 166 23.12 10.99 35.03
N SER A 167 23.21 10.39 36.22
CA SER A 167 23.99 10.95 37.32
C SER A 167 24.60 9.83 38.14
N THR A 168 25.88 9.99 38.47
CA THR A 168 26.61 9.09 39.35
C THR A 168 27.24 9.88 40.49
N ARG A 169 27.24 9.25 41.65
CA ARG A 169 27.93 9.73 42.84
C ARG A 169 28.79 8.59 43.35
N ASN A 170 30.08 8.85 43.50
CA ASN A 170 31.02 7.90 44.07
C ASN A 170 31.50 8.43 45.42
N GLU A 171 31.51 7.56 46.42
CA GLU A 171 32.00 7.84 47.76
C GLU A 171 33.01 6.76 48.12
N TYR A 172 34.25 7.16 48.38
CA TYR A 172 35.30 6.27 48.87
C TYR A 172 35.63 6.65 50.30
N GLY A 173 36.02 5.66 51.13
CA GLY A 173 36.31 5.87 52.56
C GLY A 173 37.26 7.05 52.77
N GLY A 174 36.73 8.15 53.31
CA GLY A 174 37.33 9.48 53.32
C GLY A 174 36.28 10.58 53.09
N SER A 175 36.70 11.85 53.07
CA SER A 175 35.82 13.01 52.78
C SER A 175 35.60 13.26 51.29
N ASP A 176 36.22 12.45 50.42
CA ASP A 176 36.19 12.66 48.97
C ASP A 176 34.91 12.11 48.36
N LYS A 177 34.15 13.01 47.75
CA LYS A 177 32.89 12.72 47.05
C LYS A 177 33.02 13.25 45.63
N THR A 178 32.86 12.39 44.64
CA THR A 178 32.78 12.83 43.24
C THR A 178 31.36 12.66 42.72
N ARG A 179 30.91 13.64 41.93
CA ARG A 179 29.61 13.62 41.27
C ARG A 179 29.81 13.91 39.80
N TYR A 180 29.27 13.05 38.95
CA TYR A 180 29.17 13.27 37.52
C TYR A 180 27.70 13.26 37.11
N SER A 181 27.29 14.20 36.26
CA SER A 181 25.95 14.21 35.68
C SER A 181 26.02 14.55 34.20
N GLN A 182 25.15 13.94 33.41
CA GLN A 182 25.05 14.15 31.97
C GLN A 182 23.59 14.25 31.55
N ALA A 183 23.31 15.14 30.61
CA ALA A 183 22.04 15.23 29.92
C ALA A 183 22.27 15.19 28.41
N ASN A 184 21.72 14.20 27.74
CA ASN A 184 21.65 14.15 26.28
C ASN A 184 20.29 14.70 25.86
N LEU A 185 20.28 15.73 25.02
CA LEU A 185 19.09 16.44 24.58
C LEU A 185 19.01 16.42 23.06
N GLU A 186 17.89 15.97 22.51
CA GLU A 186 17.59 16.07 21.09
C GLU A 186 16.32 16.89 20.90
N ALA A 187 16.47 18.08 20.34
CA ALA A 187 15.35 18.94 19.99
C ALA A 187 15.07 18.83 18.49
N GLY A 188 13.80 18.86 18.12
CA GLY A 188 13.39 18.79 16.73
C GLY A 188 12.14 19.60 16.44
N PHE A 189 12.03 20.03 15.19
CA PHE A 189 10.84 20.67 14.65
C PHE A 189 10.61 20.17 13.23
N ASN A 190 9.35 19.93 12.87
CA ASN A 190 8.97 19.57 11.50
C ASN A 190 7.88 20.54 11.05
N ALA A 191 8.02 21.14 9.88
CA ALA A 191 6.98 21.91 9.22
C ALA A 191 7.31 22.08 7.73
N PHE A 192 6.27 22.11 6.88
CA PHE A 192 6.42 22.35 5.44
C PHE A 192 7.47 21.43 4.78
N ASP A 193 7.47 20.15 5.15
CA ASP A 193 8.42 19.12 4.69
C ASP A 193 9.90 19.38 5.02
N TRP A 194 10.16 20.36 5.89
CA TRP A 194 11.45 20.55 6.55
C TRP A 194 11.47 19.86 7.90
N SER A 195 12.58 19.19 8.19
CA SER A 195 12.89 18.70 9.53
C SER A 195 14.14 19.39 10.05
N LEU A 196 14.03 20.06 11.20
CA LEU A 196 15.17 20.58 11.95
C LEU A 196 15.46 19.60 13.09
N ARG A 197 16.72 19.23 13.27
CA ARG A 197 17.19 18.40 14.38
C ARG A 197 18.44 19.01 14.99
N SER A 198 18.52 18.97 16.31
CA SER A 198 19.66 19.48 17.06
C SER A 198 19.93 18.60 18.27
N ASN A 199 21.17 18.16 18.45
CA ASN A 199 21.58 17.22 19.49
C ASN A 199 22.73 17.81 20.32
N TYR A 200 22.52 17.86 21.64
CA TYR A 200 23.43 18.43 22.61
C TYR A 200 23.71 17.46 23.74
N ILE A 201 24.97 17.47 24.19
CA ILE A 201 25.39 16.81 25.43
C ILE A 201 25.77 17.89 26.43
N LEU A 202 25.10 17.89 27.58
CA LEU A 202 25.44 18.71 28.73
C LEU A 202 26.07 17.82 29.80
N THR A 203 27.19 18.25 30.38
CA THR A 203 27.84 17.52 31.48
C THR A 203 28.10 18.44 32.68
N ASP A 204 28.08 17.87 33.88
CA ASP A 204 28.51 18.48 35.13
C ASP A 204 29.43 17.47 35.83
N ASP A 205 30.74 17.71 35.76
CA ASP A 205 31.76 16.92 36.42
C ASP A 205 32.28 17.68 37.64
N ASN A 206 31.80 17.31 38.82
CA ASN A 206 32.15 17.89 40.10
C ASN A 206 32.04 19.43 40.15
N GLY A 207 31.00 19.99 39.51
CA GLY A 207 30.75 21.43 39.41
C GLY A 207 31.30 22.06 38.12
N LYS A 208 32.15 21.38 37.37
CA LYS A 208 32.63 21.82 36.05
C LYS A 208 31.61 21.45 34.99
N LYS A 209 30.94 22.46 34.45
CA LYS A 209 29.89 22.29 33.45
C LYS A 209 30.44 22.41 32.03
N ASN A 210 29.97 21.57 31.12
CA ASN A 210 30.24 21.67 29.69
C ASN A 210 28.95 21.49 28.88
N ALA A 211 28.90 22.09 27.70
CA ALA A 211 27.83 21.92 26.74
C ALA A 211 28.46 21.74 25.34
N GLU A 212 28.11 20.65 24.67
CA GLU A 212 28.67 20.27 23.38
C GLU A 212 27.54 20.03 22.38
N SER A 213 27.60 20.69 21.21
CA SER A 213 26.74 20.40 20.06
C SER A 213 27.32 19.20 19.31
N ILE A 214 26.54 18.14 19.12
CA ILE A 214 26.95 16.98 18.33
C ILE A 214 26.61 17.20 16.85
N TYR A 215 25.41 17.71 16.60
CA TYR A 215 24.97 18.15 15.29
C TYR A 215 23.76 19.08 15.41
N THR A 216 23.60 19.95 14.42
CA THR A 216 22.43 20.77 14.20
C THR A 216 22.25 20.93 12.70
N TYR A 217 21.18 20.34 12.16
CA TYR A 217 20.92 20.37 10.72
C TYR A 217 19.44 20.50 10.41
N ALA A 218 19.17 21.07 9.25
CA ALA A 218 17.87 21.04 8.60
C ALA A 218 17.91 20.08 7.41
N GLU A 219 16.84 19.35 7.20
CA GLU A 219 16.67 18.39 6.12
C GLU A 219 15.36 18.67 5.37
N HIS A 220 15.39 18.46 4.05
CA HIS A 220 14.21 18.50 3.19
C HIS A 220 14.29 17.41 2.13
N VAL A 221 13.15 16.75 1.86
CA VAL A 221 13.03 15.71 0.83
C VAL A 221 12.34 16.26 -0.41
N PHE A 222 13.07 16.26 -1.53
CA PHE A 222 12.56 16.59 -2.87
C PHE A 222 12.02 15.33 -3.55
N VAL A 223 10.76 14.98 -3.24
CA VAL A 223 10.10 13.76 -3.73
C VAL A 223 10.17 13.59 -5.25
N PRO A 224 9.86 14.60 -6.10
CA PRO A 224 9.90 14.43 -7.55
C PRO A 224 11.29 14.10 -8.10
N GLN A 225 12.33 14.58 -7.43
CA GLN A 225 13.73 14.39 -7.82
C GLN A 225 14.37 13.18 -7.16
N LYS A 226 13.69 12.53 -6.20
CA LYS A 226 14.24 11.48 -5.34
C LYS A 226 15.54 11.91 -4.66
N LEU A 227 15.56 13.11 -4.09
CA LEU A 227 16.73 13.69 -3.45
C LEU A 227 16.40 14.19 -2.05
N THR A 228 17.25 13.86 -1.08
CA THR A 228 17.25 14.47 0.25
C THR A 228 18.39 15.48 0.33
N MET A 229 18.07 16.67 0.80
CA MET A 229 19.05 17.71 1.10
C MET A 229 19.18 17.89 2.60
N GLN A 230 20.42 17.95 3.09
CA GLN A 230 20.74 18.33 4.47
C GLN A 230 21.66 19.54 4.48
N VAL A 231 21.45 20.46 5.42
CA VAL A 231 22.27 21.65 5.63
C VAL A 231 22.52 21.91 7.11
N GLY A 232 23.77 22.20 7.48
CA GLY A 232 24.18 22.48 8.85
C GLY A 232 25.38 21.64 9.27
N GLU A 233 25.50 21.37 10.57
CA GLU A 233 26.45 20.41 11.13
C GLU A 233 25.86 19.01 10.92
N ILE A 234 26.41 18.25 9.97
CA ILE A 234 25.91 16.95 9.54
C ILE A 234 26.99 15.89 9.62
N ASN A 235 26.59 14.67 9.92
CA ASN A 235 27.47 13.51 9.84
C ASN A 235 27.33 12.89 8.45
N ALA A 236 28.19 13.32 7.52
CA ALA A 236 28.11 12.88 6.14
C ALA A 236 28.37 11.37 6.04
N MET A 237 27.44 10.68 5.37
CA MET A 237 27.53 9.27 5.04
C MET A 237 27.54 9.06 3.52
N SER A 238 28.39 8.15 3.06
CA SER A 238 28.49 7.70 1.67
C SER A 238 28.69 6.18 1.65
N ASN A 239 28.58 5.56 0.47
CA ASN A 239 28.79 4.12 0.32
C ASN A 239 30.22 3.66 0.65
N VAL A 240 31.19 4.58 0.72
CA VAL A 240 32.61 4.26 0.89
C VAL A 240 33.19 4.82 2.21
N LEU A 241 32.68 5.95 2.69
CA LEU A 241 33.05 6.56 3.97
C LEU A 241 31.79 6.90 4.78
N SER A 242 31.80 6.64 6.08
CA SER A 242 30.69 6.91 6.99
C SER A 242 31.13 7.79 8.16
N GLY A 243 30.24 8.69 8.60
CA GLY A 243 30.38 9.42 9.86
C GLY A 243 31.40 10.54 9.86
N ILE A 244 31.63 11.21 8.73
CA ILE A 244 32.51 12.39 8.69
C ILE A 244 31.69 13.62 9.13
N PRO A 245 32.01 14.27 10.25
CA PRO A 245 31.34 15.50 10.63
C PRO A 245 31.77 16.62 9.68
N ILE A 246 30.79 17.27 9.05
CA ILE A 246 31.01 18.44 8.20
C ILE A 246 29.99 19.52 8.55
N THR A 247 30.39 20.79 8.44
CA THR A 247 29.44 21.91 8.45
C THR A 247 29.25 22.38 7.02
N GLY A 248 28.10 22.09 6.42
CA GLY A 248 27.88 22.38 5.01
C GLY A 248 26.56 21.86 4.49
N ILE A 249 26.57 21.46 3.21
CA ILE A 249 25.39 20.96 2.50
C ILE A 249 25.71 19.56 1.96
N GLN A 250 24.77 18.63 2.10
CA GLN A 250 24.81 17.31 1.48
C GLN A 250 23.53 17.08 0.68
N LEU A 251 23.70 16.50 -0.51
CA LEU A 251 22.62 15.97 -1.35
C LEU A 251 22.82 14.46 -1.47
N MET A 252 21.75 13.70 -1.25
CA MET A 252 21.79 12.24 -1.35
C MET A 252 20.52 11.71 -2.03
N PRO A 253 20.61 10.60 -2.80
CA PRO A 253 19.42 9.95 -3.34
C PRO A 253 18.50 9.47 -2.22
N THR A 254 17.21 9.81 -2.31
CA THR A 254 16.14 9.24 -1.49
C THR A 254 15.73 7.90 -2.10
N LYS A 255 15.62 6.86 -1.28
CA LYS A 255 15.16 5.53 -1.70
C LYS A 255 13.65 5.45 -1.75
#